data_AF-A0A850G6B9-F1
#
_entry.id   AF-A0A850G6B9-F1
#
_cell.length_a   1.000
_cell.length_b   1.000
_cell.length_c   1.000
_cell.angle_alpha   90.00
_cell.angle_beta   90.00
_cell.angle_gamma   90.00
#
_symmetry.space_group_name_H-M   'P 1'
#
loop_
_entity.id
_entity.type
_entity.pdbx_description
1 polymer ?
#
loop_
_entity_poly.entity_id
_entity_poly.type
_entity_poly.pdbx_seq_one_letter_code
_entity_poly.pdbx_strand_id
1 'polypeptide(L)'
;MKRIALALALGLGYGLVVSACYEIPSTPVFGYEKDDISCSDYVDNDVDGLIDCADPDCLELSHLCGEDIPELPVDEPENTLSACTDRIDNDGDGQFDCGDDECKDIPETCCLREFTDETCSDGIDNDGNGYADCRDFGCSGGMFVTVCSENTNATCSDDIDNDGDGDIDCDDSNCAGTNACQSGGTGTEDTLAACSDGVDNDGNGYTDCEDFSCSMSEDPEVFEYCENVPSEDTLETCSDGIDNDVNGYTDCEDFSCSQAEDAEILEYCASLPSEDTLETCSDGVDNDGNGYTDCADYSCSQAEDAEILEYCDSILENSPEKCQNGLDDDGNGYIDCADYSCSQSDDIETRQVCQESLADAETSADDRCSDGLDNDGDSFVDCEDWDCSYNPEVTVCGVGICEN
;
A
#
# COMPACT_ATOMS: atom_id res chain seq x y z
N MET A 1 63.98 51.90 -51.72
CA MET A 1 65.25 51.36 -51.16
C MET A 1 64.88 50.72 -49.83
N LYS A 2 64.86 49.40 -49.55
CA LYS A 2 65.42 48.17 -50.12
C LYS A 2 64.42 47.03 -49.74
N ARG A 3 63.94 46.27 -50.74
CA ARG A 3 63.67 44.81 -50.83
C ARG A 3 62.77 44.11 -49.78
N ILE A 4 61.91 43.10 -50.06
CA ILE A 4 61.24 42.42 -51.19
C ILE A 4 60.44 41.29 -50.48
N ALA A 5 59.23 40.98 -50.93
CA ALA A 5 58.51 39.75 -50.58
C ALA A 5 58.86 38.62 -51.56
N LEU A 6 59.04 37.37 -51.08
CA LEU A 6 58.66 36.05 -51.67
C LEU A 6 59.57 34.93 -51.15
N ALA A 7 58.98 33.86 -50.61
CA ALA A 7 59.03 32.50 -51.21
C ALA A 7 58.30 31.47 -50.33
N LEU A 8 57.31 30.79 -50.93
CA LEU A 8 56.66 29.57 -50.47
C LEU A 8 57.65 28.40 -50.38
N ALA A 9 57.39 27.48 -49.45
CA ALA A 9 57.68 26.06 -49.63
C ALA A 9 56.52 25.22 -49.04
N LEU A 10 55.80 24.50 -49.91
CA LEU A 10 54.93 23.38 -49.55
C LEU A 10 55.75 22.23 -48.99
N GLY A 11 55.22 21.51 -48.00
CA GLY A 11 55.76 20.21 -47.62
C GLY A 11 55.13 19.61 -46.36
N LEU A 12 54.10 18.77 -46.60
CA LEU A 12 53.78 17.49 -45.93
C LEU A 12 53.84 17.41 -44.41
N GLY A 13 52.70 17.06 -43.83
CA GLY A 13 52.52 16.87 -42.39
C GLY A 13 53.40 15.80 -41.78
N TYR A 14 53.57 15.93 -40.48
CA TYR A 14 53.69 14.82 -39.54
C TYR A 14 53.12 15.35 -38.23
N GLY A 15 52.13 14.66 -37.68
CA GLY A 15 51.67 14.88 -36.32
C GLY A 15 52.86 14.69 -35.39
N LEU A 16 53.29 15.76 -34.74
CA LEU A 16 54.08 15.65 -33.53
C LEU A 16 53.08 15.54 -32.40
N VAL A 17 52.74 14.28 -32.09
CA VAL A 17 52.27 13.88 -30.77
C VAL A 17 53.39 14.27 -29.81
N VAL A 18 53.28 15.46 -29.22
CA VAL A 18 54.09 15.80 -28.06
C VAL A 18 53.46 15.03 -26.91
N SER A 19 54.09 13.90 -26.59
CA SER A 19 53.88 13.18 -25.34
C SER A 19 54.11 14.16 -24.19
N ALA A 20 53.04 14.74 -23.65
CA ALA A 20 53.08 15.37 -22.35
C ALA A 20 53.08 14.24 -21.33
N CYS A 21 54.24 13.98 -20.73
CA CYS A 21 54.29 13.18 -19.51
C CYS A 21 53.62 14.02 -18.43
N TYR A 22 52.41 13.65 -18.04
CA TYR A 22 51.78 14.11 -16.81
C TYR A 22 52.53 13.45 -15.65
N GLU A 23 53.37 14.22 -14.96
CA GLU A 23 53.93 13.79 -13.68
C GLU A 23 52.93 14.14 -12.58
N ILE A 24 52.41 13.10 -11.93
CA ILE A 24 51.52 13.21 -10.77
C ILE A 24 52.31 13.90 -9.65
N PRO A 25 51.83 15.04 -9.11
CA PRO A 25 52.51 15.71 -8.02
C PRO A 25 52.58 14.80 -6.79
N SER A 26 53.74 14.80 -6.11
CA SER A 26 54.02 13.94 -4.94
C SER A 26 53.32 14.39 -3.64
N THR A 27 52.39 15.33 -3.74
CA THR A 27 51.54 15.84 -2.66
C THR A 27 50.21 16.24 -3.29
N PRO A 28 49.05 15.94 -2.67
CA PRO A 28 47.75 16.27 -3.23
C PRO A 28 47.63 17.76 -3.55
N VAL A 29 47.02 18.05 -4.70
CA VAL A 29 46.67 19.40 -5.13
C VAL A 29 45.40 19.76 -4.37
N PHE A 30 45.47 20.86 -3.62
CA PHE A 30 44.39 21.49 -2.86
C PHE A 30 43.06 21.50 -3.64
N GLY A 31 41.98 21.01 -3.01
CA GLY A 31 40.62 21.32 -3.41
C GLY A 31 39.60 20.19 -3.54
N TYR A 32 39.76 19.01 -2.92
CA TYR A 32 38.67 18.02 -2.80
C TYR A 32 38.90 17.07 -1.61
N GLU A 33 37.95 16.99 -0.68
CA GLU A 33 37.88 16.01 0.41
C GLU A 33 37.11 14.75 -0.06
N LYS A 34 37.74 13.89 -0.87
CA LYS A 34 37.01 12.77 -1.52
C LYS A 34 37.65 11.39 -1.35
N ASP A 35 38.74 11.29 -0.61
CA ASP A 35 39.44 10.02 -0.40
C ASP A 35 39.65 9.74 1.08
N ASP A 36 39.71 8.47 1.46
CA ASP A 36 39.83 8.00 2.84
C ASP A 36 40.92 8.73 3.66
N ILE A 37 42.01 9.17 3.03
CA ILE A 37 43.08 9.88 3.74
C ILE A 37 42.69 11.33 4.02
N SER A 38 42.12 12.01 3.03
CA SER A 38 41.66 13.40 3.15
C SER A 38 40.40 13.52 4.01
N CYS A 39 39.61 12.44 4.13
CA CYS A 39 38.38 12.35 4.92
C CYS A 39 38.60 11.82 6.37
N SER A 40 39.85 11.75 6.84
CA SER A 40 40.18 11.29 8.20
C SER A 40 41.40 11.98 8.82
N ASP A 41 41.83 13.12 8.24
CA ASP A 41 43.05 13.83 8.65
C ASP A 41 42.80 15.09 9.49
N TYR A 42 41.53 15.43 9.78
CA TYR A 42 41.08 16.58 10.56
C TYR A 42 41.50 17.93 9.98
N VAL A 43 41.71 17.99 8.66
CA VAL A 43 42.09 19.20 7.95
C VAL A 43 41.09 19.47 6.85
N ASP A 44 40.55 20.70 6.87
CA ASP A 44 39.74 21.30 5.80
C ASP A 44 40.61 21.46 4.53
N ASN A 45 40.65 20.42 3.72
CA ASN A 45 41.56 20.22 2.59
C ASN A 45 41.08 20.96 1.33
N ASP A 46 39.84 21.43 1.30
CA ASP A 46 39.26 22.22 0.22
C ASP A 46 38.86 23.66 0.63
N VAL A 47 38.83 23.96 1.94
CA VAL A 47 38.61 25.27 2.57
C VAL A 47 37.20 25.79 2.38
N ASP A 48 36.22 24.89 2.42
CA ASP A 48 34.81 25.24 2.43
C ASP A 48 34.24 25.44 3.85
N GLY A 49 35.01 25.04 4.87
CA GLY A 49 34.69 25.19 6.29
C GLY A 49 34.20 23.92 6.97
N LEU A 50 34.14 22.80 6.26
CA LEU A 50 33.82 21.47 6.75
C LEU A 50 35.11 20.62 6.76
N ILE A 51 35.13 19.54 7.57
CA ILE A 51 36.31 18.66 7.69
C ILE A 51 35.88 17.21 7.79
N ASP A 52 36.63 16.30 7.19
CA ASP A 52 36.44 14.85 7.29
C ASP A 52 35.00 14.44 6.91
N CYS A 53 34.37 13.47 7.59
CA CYS A 53 32.98 13.07 7.32
C CYS A 53 31.92 14.14 7.61
N ALA A 54 32.29 15.33 8.09
CA ALA A 54 31.38 16.47 8.14
C ALA A 54 31.33 17.23 6.81
N ASP A 55 32.30 17.01 5.92
CA ASP A 55 32.32 17.50 4.55
C ASP A 55 31.50 16.57 3.63
N PRO A 56 30.42 17.06 2.97
CA PRO A 56 29.61 16.28 2.04
C PRO A 56 30.39 15.70 0.87
N ASP A 57 31.53 16.28 0.48
CA ASP A 57 32.37 15.75 -0.58
C ASP A 57 32.92 14.36 -0.22
N CYS A 58 33.08 14.05 1.07
CA CYS A 58 33.55 12.74 1.53
C CYS A 58 32.53 11.62 1.27
N LEU A 59 31.25 11.93 1.07
CA LEU A 59 30.21 10.94 0.77
C LEU A 59 30.23 10.46 -0.69
N GLU A 60 30.97 11.15 -1.57
CA GLU A 60 30.98 10.81 -2.99
C GLU A 60 31.87 9.59 -3.30
N LEU A 61 33.04 9.48 -2.64
CA LEU A 61 34.09 8.53 -3.02
C LEU A 61 34.90 7.94 -1.85
N SER A 62 34.72 8.41 -0.61
CA SER A 62 35.37 7.84 0.58
C SER A 62 34.65 6.56 0.99
N HIS A 63 35.39 5.51 1.30
CA HIS A 63 34.82 4.29 1.90
C HIS A 63 34.76 4.37 3.43
N LEU A 64 35.33 5.43 4.03
CA LEU A 64 35.29 5.63 5.48
C LEU A 64 33.97 6.27 5.95
N CYS A 65 33.45 7.23 5.18
CA CYS A 65 32.23 7.94 5.51
C CYS A 65 31.07 7.23 4.79
N GLY A 66 30.27 6.47 5.54
CA GLY A 66 29.13 5.70 5.01
C GLY A 66 29.17 4.18 5.27
N GLU A 67 30.28 3.59 5.76
CA GLU A 67 30.35 2.14 6.04
C GLU A 67 30.87 1.76 7.45
N ASP A 68 31.35 2.73 8.25
CA ASP A 68 31.70 2.52 9.65
C ASP A 68 30.76 3.34 10.56
N ILE A 69 29.64 2.75 10.98
CA ILE A 69 28.80 3.26 12.07
C ILE A 69 29.60 3.07 13.37
N PRO A 70 30.01 4.13 14.09
CA PRO A 70 30.48 3.94 15.44
C PRO A 70 29.30 3.43 16.26
N GLU A 71 29.28 2.13 16.59
CA GLU A 71 28.46 1.59 17.68
C GLU A 71 28.89 2.27 18.99
N LEU A 72 28.43 3.50 19.20
CA LEU A 72 28.40 4.11 20.50
C LEU A 72 27.11 3.63 21.16
N PRO A 73 27.18 2.92 22.30
CA PRO A 73 25.99 2.45 22.98
C PRO A 73 25.33 3.66 23.63
N VAL A 74 24.38 4.24 22.94
CA VAL A 74 23.39 5.13 23.53
C VAL A 74 22.07 4.57 23.02
N ASP A 75 21.31 3.92 23.90
CA ASP A 75 19.88 3.65 23.69
C ASP A 75 19.17 4.89 24.27
N GLU A 76 19.18 6.01 23.56
CA GLU A 76 18.47 7.22 24.00
C GLU A 76 17.46 7.60 22.92
N PRO A 77 16.22 7.94 23.30
CA PRO A 77 15.15 8.12 22.34
C PRO A 77 15.46 9.27 21.37
N GLU A 78 15.19 9.02 20.08
CA GLU A 78 15.43 9.95 19.00
C GLU A 78 14.28 10.97 18.84
N ASN A 79 14.01 11.75 19.88
CA ASN A 79 12.82 12.62 19.95
C ASN A 79 13.11 14.06 20.37
N THR A 80 14.35 14.51 20.18
CA THR A 80 14.75 15.88 20.45
C THR A 80 15.42 16.49 19.24
N LEU A 81 15.29 17.80 19.05
CA LEU A 81 15.92 18.50 17.91
C LEU A 81 17.42 18.21 17.80
N SER A 82 18.11 17.98 18.92
CA SER A 82 19.54 17.67 18.89
C SER A 82 19.84 16.22 18.51
N ALA A 83 18.93 15.28 18.78
CA ALA A 83 19.06 13.87 18.40
C ALA A 83 18.64 13.71 16.94
N CYS A 84 17.50 14.29 16.56
CA CYS A 84 16.95 14.29 15.20
C CYS A 84 17.74 15.14 14.16
N THR A 85 18.94 15.61 14.51
CA THR A 85 19.81 16.36 13.59
C THR A 85 21.30 16.03 13.75
N ASP A 86 21.64 14.99 14.52
CA ASP A 86 23.02 14.62 14.81
C ASP A 86 23.58 13.46 13.99
N ARG A 87 22.77 12.88 13.08
CA ARG A 87 23.18 11.84 12.12
C ARG A 87 23.62 10.55 12.77
N ILE A 88 23.02 10.26 13.92
CA ILE A 88 23.24 9.05 14.69
C ILE A 88 21.86 8.46 14.92
N ASP A 89 21.70 7.20 14.54
CA ASP A 89 20.61 6.34 15.02
C ASP A 89 20.79 6.18 16.53
N ASN A 90 20.13 7.06 17.28
CA ASN A 90 20.33 7.26 18.71
C ASN A 90 19.57 6.23 19.54
N ASP A 91 18.59 5.53 18.97
CA ASP A 91 17.84 4.47 19.63
C ASP A 91 17.97 3.08 18.99
N GLY A 92 18.74 2.96 17.92
CA GLY A 92 19.22 1.72 17.33
C GLY A 92 18.18 0.97 16.51
N ASP A 93 17.14 1.65 16.03
CA ASP A 93 16.03 1.04 15.29
C ASP A 93 16.30 0.93 13.77
N GLY A 94 17.39 1.54 13.29
CA GLY A 94 17.80 1.57 11.89
C GLY A 94 17.30 2.78 11.11
N GLN A 95 16.55 3.68 11.73
CA GLN A 95 16.13 4.99 11.24
C GLN A 95 16.95 6.07 11.97
N PHE A 96 17.06 7.26 11.38
CA PHE A 96 17.77 8.38 12.02
C PHE A 96 17.36 9.74 11.42
N ASP A 97 17.58 10.79 12.19
CA ASP A 97 17.25 12.17 11.95
C ASP A 97 15.82 12.37 11.40
N CYS A 98 15.67 12.98 10.22
CA CYS A 98 14.35 13.25 9.62
C CYS A 98 13.69 12.00 9.03
N GLY A 99 14.42 10.89 8.90
CA GLY A 99 13.88 9.60 8.48
C GLY A 99 13.34 8.77 9.64
N ASP A 100 13.46 9.26 10.87
CA ASP A 100 13.00 8.61 12.09
C ASP A 100 11.57 9.05 12.46
N ASP A 101 10.72 8.08 12.82
CA ASP A 101 9.31 8.29 13.12
C ASP A 101 9.09 9.16 14.36
N GLU A 102 9.97 9.04 15.34
CA GLU A 102 9.98 9.76 16.61
C GLU A 102 10.42 11.23 16.43
N CYS A 103 11.03 11.55 15.28
CA CYS A 103 11.42 12.91 14.88
C CYS A 103 10.35 13.71 14.13
N LYS A 104 9.26 13.07 13.68
CA LYS A 104 8.18 13.68 12.88
C LYS A 104 7.49 14.85 13.59
N ASP A 105 7.41 14.82 14.92
CA ASP A 105 6.72 15.83 15.73
C ASP A 105 7.57 17.09 16.00
N ILE A 106 8.82 17.17 15.52
CA ILE A 106 9.73 18.28 15.79
C ILE A 106 9.71 19.30 14.64
N PRO A 107 9.08 20.48 14.81
CA PRO A 107 8.87 21.42 13.71
C PRO A 107 10.15 22.08 13.18
N GLU A 108 11.29 21.94 13.86
CA GLU A 108 12.56 22.56 13.48
C GLU A 108 13.50 21.65 12.66
N THR A 109 13.07 20.44 12.31
CA THR A 109 13.80 19.50 11.43
C THR A 109 13.65 19.88 9.94
N CYS A 110 14.42 19.23 9.06
CA CYS A 110 14.43 19.53 7.61
C CYS A 110 13.05 19.39 6.93
N CYS A 111 12.11 18.65 7.51
CA CYS A 111 10.78 18.31 6.99
C CYS A 111 9.83 19.48 6.69
N LEU A 112 10.26 20.74 6.83
CA LEU A 112 9.44 21.94 6.56
C LEU A 112 9.97 22.78 5.39
N ARG A 113 10.73 22.21 4.45
CA ARG A 113 11.03 22.92 3.18
C ARG A 113 10.21 22.42 2.00
N GLU A 114 9.45 21.35 2.19
CA GLU A 114 8.59 20.73 1.18
C GLU A 114 7.21 20.42 1.79
N PHE A 115 6.34 21.43 1.88
CA PHE A 115 5.04 21.29 2.58
C PHE A 115 3.93 22.18 1.96
N THR A 116 4.13 22.59 0.71
CA THR A 116 3.17 23.38 -0.06
C THR A 116 2.93 22.70 -1.41
N ASP A 117 1.73 22.87 -1.98
CA ASP A 117 1.41 22.34 -3.31
C ASP A 117 2.49 22.68 -4.35
N GLU A 118 3.06 23.88 -4.30
CA GLU A 118 4.10 24.29 -5.26
C GLU A 118 5.44 23.56 -5.09
N THR A 119 5.81 23.20 -3.85
CA THR A 119 7.07 22.49 -3.58
C THR A 119 6.90 20.97 -3.66
N CYS A 120 5.67 20.48 -3.51
CA CYS A 120 5.32 19.06 -3.55
C CYS A 120 4.87 18.60 -4.95
N SER A 121 5.10 19.39 -5.99
CA SER A 121 4.76 19.05 -7.38
C SER A 121 5.78 19.60 -8.40
N ASP A 122 6.96 20.03 -7.95
CA ASP A 122 7.97 20.68 -8.79
C ASP A 122 9.07 19.74 -9.29
N GLY A 123 9.09 18.48 -8.86
CA GLY A 123 10.07 17.49 -9.30
C GLY A 123 11.40 17.59 -8.54
N ILE A 124 11.47 18.33 -7.43
CA ILE A 124 12.70 18.64 -6.73
C ILE A 124 12.56 18.29 -5.25
N ASP A 125 13.50 17.51 -4.74
CA ASP A 125 13.74 17.34 -3.30
C ASP A 125 14.17 18.68 -2.70
N ASN A 126 13.22 19.42 -2.15
CA ASN A 126 13.37 20.80 -1.69
C ASN A 126 14.05 20.86 -0.31
N ASP A 127 13.94 19.78 0.46
CA ASP A 127 14.45 19.68 1.82
C ASP A 127 15.77 18.89 1.93
N GLY A 128 16.12 18.12 0.90
CA GLY A 128 17.35 17.37 0.73
C GLY A 128 17.36 16.01 1.42
N ASN A 129 16.21 15.42 1.75
CA ASN A 129 16.10 14.16 2.48
C ASN A 129 16.15 12.91 1.59
N GLY A 130 16.21 13.08 0.26
CA GLY A 130 16.28 12.00 -0.72
C GLY A 130 14.93 11.60 -1.34
N TYR A 131 13.83 12.16 -0.84
CA TYR A 131 12.48 12.02 -1.40
C TYR A 131 12.06 13.36 -2.02
N ALA A 132 11.16 13.31 -3.00
CA ALA A 132 10.73 14.50 -3.74
C ALA A 132 9.25 14.36 -4.09
N ASP A 133 8.54 15.47 -4.00
CA ASP A 133 7.11 15.63 -4.19
C ASP A 133 6.32 14.68 -3.27
N CYS A 134 5.26 14.05 -3.77
CA CYS A 134 4.36 13.24 -2.94
C CYS A 134 4.99 11.94 -2.38
N ARG A 135 6.15 11.53 -2.92
CA ARG A 135 7.01 10.51 -2.28
C ARG A 135 7.65 10.97 -0.98
N ASP A 136 7.66 12.28 -0.71
CA ASP A 136 8.13 12.86 0.54
C ASP A 136 6.99 12.89 1.58
N PHE A 137 7.27 12.41 2.79
CA PHE A 137 6.31 12.42 3.90
C PHE A 137 5.87 13.84 4.31
N GLY A 138 6.74 14.85 4.17
CA GLY A 138 6.41 16.25 4.37
C GLY A 138 5.32 16.76 3.41
N CYS A 139 5.20 16.09 2.25
CA CYS A 139 4.17 16.34 1.25
C CYS A 139 2.94 15.46 1.43
N SER A 140 3.08 14.13 1.45
CA SER A 140 1.93 13.21 1.57
C SER A 140 1.22 13.32 2.93
N GLY A 141 1.95 13.59 4.01
CA GLY A 141 1.41 13.89 5.33
C GLY A 141 1.10 15.38 5.57
N GLY A 142 1.29 16.23 4.55
CA GLY A 142 1.21 17.67 4.68
C GLY A 142 -0.23 18.17 4.82
N MET A 143 -0.61 18.68 5.99
CA MET A 143 -1.96 19.24 6.22
C MET A 143 -2.37 20.39 5.26
N PHE A 144 -1.40 21.00 4.57
CA PHE A 144 -1.64 22.09 3.61
C PHE A 144 -1.33 21.70 2.16
N VAL A 145 -1.07 20.41 1.91
CA VAL A 145 -0.75 19.85 0.60
C VAL A 145 -1.99 19.10 0.12
N THR A 146 -2.46 19.45 -1.07
CA THR A 146 -3.65 18.88 -1.72
C THR A 146 -3.33 18.22 -3.05
N VAL A 147 -2.11 18.42 -3.56
CA VAL A 147 -1.63 17.81 -4.80
C VAL A 147 -1.27 16.32 -4.66
N CYS A 148 -1.13 15.83 -3.42
CA CYS A 148 -0.73 14.45 -3.12
C CYS A 148 -1.93 13.55 -2.76
N SER A 149 -3.08 13.77 -3.37
CA SER A 149 -4.29 13.00 -3.07
C SER A 149 -4.78 12.30 -4.34
N GLU A 150 -4.89 10.99 -4.26
CA GLU A 150 -5.32 10.11 -5.35
C GLU A 150 -6.65 9.43 -4.98
N ASN A 151 -7.68 10.24 -4.72
CA ASN A 151 -8.97 9.74 -4.20
C ASN A 151 -10.18 10.45 -4.82
N THR A 152 -10.00 11.13 -5.94
CA THR A 152 -11.07 11.79 -6.67
C THR A 152 -11.16 11.27 -8.09
N ASN A 153 -12.34 11.35 -8.71
CA ASN A 153 -12.47 10.98 -10.12
C ASN A 153 -11.47 11.71 -11.03
N ALA A 154 -11.04 12.92 -10.67
CA ALA A 154 -10.09 13.69 -11.47
C ALA A 154 -8.66 13.16 -11.34
N THR A 155 -8.26 12.76 -10.14
CA THR A 155 -6.90 12.27 -9.83
C THR A 155 -6.73 10.78 -10.08
N CYS A 156 -7.84 10.04 -10.15
CA CYS A 156 -7.90 8.61 -10.43
C CYS A 156 -8.18 8.28 -11.91
N SER A 157 -8.13 9.26 -12.81
CA SER A 157 -8.31 9.04 -14.25
C SER A 157 -7.42 9.93 -15.13
N ASP A 158 -6.33 10.44 -14.58
CA ASP A 158 -5.45 11.38 -15.27
C ASP A 158 -4.12 10.76 -15.75
N ASP A 159 -3.96 9.44 -15.59
CA ASP A 159 -2.76 8.66 -15.95
C ASP A 159 -1.51 9.09 -15.13
N ILE A 160 -1.69 9.61 -13.91
CA ILE A 160 -0.62 10.11 -13.03
C ILE A 160 -0.78 9.55 -11.60
N ASP A 161 0.29 8.95 -11.09
CA ASP A 161 0.50 8.66 -9.65
C ASP A 161 0.64 10.00 -8.90
N ASN A 162 -0.48 10.46 -8.36
CA ASN A 162 -0.66 11.76 -7.74
C ASN A 162 -0.22 11.74 -6.28
N ASP A 163 -0.30 10.62 -5.57
CA ASP A 163 0.13 10.52 -4.17
C ASP A 163 1.56 9.96 -3.98
N GLY A 164 2.17 9.47 -5.04
CA GLY A 164 3.56 9.04 -5.13
C GLY A 164 3.83 7.63 -4.61
N ASP A 165 2.82 6.80 -4.33
CA ASP A 165 3.02 5.47 -3.77
C ASP A 165 3.47 4.40 -4.80
N GLY A 166 3.35 4.75 -6.09
CA GLY A 166 3.81 3.95 -7.22
C GLY A 166 2.69 3.22 -7.98
N ASP A 167 1.48 3.22 -7.45
CA ASP A 167 0.28 2.79 -8.17
C ASP A 167 -0.33 4.00 -8.92
N ILE A 168 -1.06 3.74 -10.01
CA ILE A 168 -1.58 4.82 -10.89
C ILE A 168 -3.07 4.58 -11.13
N ASP A 169 -3.87 5.63 -10.96
CA ASP A 169 -5.30 5.66 -11.21
C ASP A 169 -5.98 4.44 -10.57
N CYS A 170 -6.48 3.53 -11.38
CA CYS A 170 -7.30 2.41 -10.93
C CYS A 170 -6.51 1.19 -10.51
N ASP A 171 -5.20 1.25 -10.69
CA ASP A 171 -4.28 0.32 -10.04
C ASP A 171 -4.01 0.79 -8.59
N ASP A 172 -4.33 2.05 -8.22
CA ASP A 172 -4.20 2.59 -6.86
C ASP A 172 -5.41 2.21 -5.98
N SER A 173 -5.10 1.72 -4.78
CA SER A 173 -6.07 1.37 -3.74
C SER A 173 -6.86 2.57 -3.17
N ASN A 174 -6.29 3.77 -3.16
CA ASN A 174 -6.93 5.02 -2.74
C ASN A 174 -8.00 5.48 -3.75
N CYS A 175 -7.92 5.01 -4.98
CA CYS A 175 -8.93 5.20 -6.01
C CYS A 175 -10.08 4.18 -5.94
N ALA A 176 -9.99 3.17 -5.06
CA ALA A 176 -11.09 2.25 -4.81
C ALA A 176 -12.31 3.01 -4.27
N GLY A 177 -13.45 2.89 -4.96
CA GLY A 177 -14.68 3.64 -4.64
C GLY A 177 -14.85 4.95 -5.42
N THR A 178 -13.87 5.34 -6.26
CA THR A 178 -14.09 6.42 -7.23
C THR A 178 -14.77 5.89 -8.50
N ASN A 179 -15.65 6.70 -9.09
CA ASN A 179 -16.30 6.39 -10.36
C ASN A 179 -15.29 6.28 -11.53
N ALA A 180 -14.05 6.75 -11.36
CA ALA A 180 -13.00 6.64 -12.36
C ALA A 180 -12.59 5.18 -12.65
N CYS A 181 -12.70 4.30 -11.65
CA CYS A 181 -12.07 2.98 -11.66
C CYS A 181 -13.01 1.79 -11.89
N GLN A 182 -14.17 2.09 -12.47
CA GLN A 182 -15.15 1.07 -12.80
C GLN A 182 -14.89 0.35 -14.11
N SER A 183 -14.67 -0.96 -13.97
CA SER A 183 -14.97 -1.95 -15.00
C SER A 183 -16.18 -2.80 -14.58
N GLY A 184 -17.38 -2.21 -14.43
CA GLY A 184 -18.56 -3.03 -14.09
C GLY A 184 -19.91 -2.33 -13.97
N GLY A 185 -19.96 -1.12 -13.38
CA GLY A 185 -21.18 -0.35 -13.17
C GLY A 185 -21.83 0.17 -14.45
N THR A 186 -23.17 0.24 -14.48
CA THR A 186 -23.92 0.81 -15.62
C THR A 186 -24.27 2.30 -15.44
N GLY A 187 -23.85 2.90 -14.32
CA GLY A 187 -24.15 4.27 -13.92
C GLY A 187 -23.04 4.86 -13.03
N THR A 188 -23.32 6.04 -12.46
CA THR A 188 -22.48 6.73 -11.49
C THR A 188 -23.27 6.94 -10.20
N GLU A 189 -22.64 6.75 -9.05
CA GLU A 189 -23.23 7.01 -7.71
C GLU A 189 -22.98 8.46 -7.27
N ASP A 190 -23.19 9.45 -8.15
CA ASP A 190 -22.80 10.86 -7.88
C ASP A 190 -23.95 11.86 -8.02
N THR A 191 -25.18 11.36 -8.18
CA THR A 191 -26.38 12.20 -8.31
C THR A 191 -27.35 11.91 -7.18
N LEU A 192 -28.17 12.90 -6.79
CA LEU A 192 -29.20 12.69 -5.76
C LEU A 192 -30.12 11.49 -6.06
N ALA A 193 -30.38 11.19 -7.33
CA ALA A 193 -31.23 10.07 -7.70
C ALA A 193 -30.52 8.70 -7.56
N ALA A 194 -29.20 8.66 -7.73
CA ALA A 194 -28.40 7.46 -7.50
C ALA A 194 -28.12 7.29 -6.01
N CYS A 195 -27.73 8.39 -5.33
CA CYS A 195 -27.45 8.42 -3.90
C CYS A 195 -28.69 8.30 -2.97
N SER A 196 -29.87 7.91 -3.47
CA SER A 196 -31.07 7.77 -2.64
C SER A 196 -32.05 6.69 -3.12
N ASP A 197 -31.59 5.78 -3.98
CA ASP A 197 -32.43 4.73 -4.55
C ASP A 197 -32.21 3.33 -3.95
N GLY A 198 -31.30 3.21 -2.99
CA GLY A 198 -30.99 1.98 -2.28
C GLY A 198 -30.37 0.92 -3.20
N VAL A 199 -29.69 1.36 -4.26
CA VAL A 199 -29.01 0.50 -5.23
C VAL A 199 -27.58 0.98 -5.40
N ASP A 200 -26.62 0.08 -5.27
CA ASP A 200 -25.26 0.28 -5.77
C ASP A 200 -25.28 0.42 -7.31
N ASN A 201 -25.39 1.66 -7.81
CA ASN A 201 -25.52 1.98 -9.24
C ASN A 201 -24.19 1.85 -9.99
N ASP A 202 -23.10 1.83 -9.23
CA ASP A 202 -21.73 1.99 -9.69
C ASP A 202 -20.92 0.68 -9.53
N GLY A 203 -21.42 -0.24 -8.70
CA GLY A 203 -20.98 -1.61 -8.54
C GLY A 203 -19.77 -1.76 -7.61
N ASN A 204 -19.50 -0.78 -6.73
CA ASN A 204 -18.35 -0.80 -5.83
C ASN A 204 -18.62 -1.49 -4.48
N GLY A 205 -19.85 -1.96 -4.24
CA GLY A 205 -20.27 -2.65 -3.02
C GLY A 205 -20.83 -1.73 -1.93
N TYR A 206 -20.79 -0.42 -2.12
CA TYR A 206 -21.41 0.59 -1.26
C TYR A 206 -22.69 1.12 -1.93
N THR A 207 -23.60 1.69 -1.15
CA THR A 207 -24.91 2.14 -1.66
C THR A 207 -25.29 3.46 -1.02
N ASP A 208 -25.86 4.36 -1.83
CA ASP A 208 -26.36 5.65 -1.38
C ASP A 208 -25.31 6.43 -0.56
N CYS A 209 -25.64 6.88 0.65
CA CYS A 209 -24.75 7.72 1.45
C CYS A 209 -23.59 6.97 2.11
N GLU A 210 -23.58 5.64 2.07
CA GLU A 210 -22.40 4.84 2.44
C GLU A 210 -21.35 4.84 1.31
N ASP A 211 -21.75 5.18 0.09
CA ASP A 211 -20.81 5.38 -1.00
C ASP A 211 -20.00 6.67 -0.79
N PHE A 212 -18.69 6.58 -0.98
CA PHE A 212 -17.79 7.73 -0.89
C PHE A 212 -18.16 8.84 -1.89
N SER A 213 -18.59 8.46 -3.10
CA SER A 213 -19.06 9.37 -4.15
C SER A 213 -20.27 10.20 -3.73
N CYS A 214 -21.11 9.67 -2.83
CA CYS A 214 -22.26 10.36 -2.27
C CYS A 214 -21.92 11.13 -0.98
N SER A 215 -21.27 10.49 0.00
CA SER A 215 -20.93 11.09 1.30
C SER A 215 -19.98 12.29 1.17
N MET A 216 -19.08 12.25 0.18
CA MET A 216 -18.12 13.32 -0.12
C MET A 216 -18.48 14.08 -1.40
N SER A 217 -19.74 13.99 -1.85
CA SER A 217 -20.19 14.67 -3.06
C SER A 217 -20.00 16.19 -2.97
N GLU A 218 -19.46 16.78 -4.04
CA GLU A 218 -19.41 18.23 -4.20
C GLU A 218 -20.78 18.83 -4.59
N ASP A 219 -21.78 17.99 -4.93
CA ASP A 219 -23.14 18.46 -5.20
C ASP A 219 -23.85 18.83 -3.88
N PRO A 220 -24.23 20.11 -3.68
CA PRO A 220 -24.88 20.54 -2.44
C PRO A 220 -26.19 19.81 -2.13
N GLU A 221 -26.91 19.33 -3.15
CA GLU A 221 -28.18 18.59 -2.94
C GLU A 221 -27.91 17.18 -2.41
N VAL A 222 -26.83 16.53 -2.86
CA VAL A 222 -26.41 15.20 -2.38
C VAL A 222 -25.83 15.32 -0.97
N PHE A 223 -24.93 16.28 -0.76
CA PHE A 223 -24.34 16.54 0.55
C PHE A 223 -25.41 16.86 1.61
N GLU A 224 -26.38 17.74 1.30
CA GLU A 224 -27.47 18.05 2.22
C GLU A 224 -28.39 16.84 2.46
N TYR A 225 -28.57 15.96 1.47
CA TYR A 225 -29.30 14.72 1.67
C TYR A 225 -28.57 13.81 2.66
N CYS A 226 -27.30 13.47 2.41
CA CYS A 226 -26.52 12.58 3.27
C CYS A 226 -26.29 13.13 4.69
N GLU A 227 -26.16 14.45 4.86
CA GLU A 227 -26.07 15.08 6.19
C GLU A 227 -27.39 14.98 6.99
N ASN A 228 -28.52 14.78 6.32
CA ASN A 228 -29.86 14.80 6.92
C ASN A 228 -30.60 13.46 6.81
N VAL A 229 -29.91 12.38 6.42
CA VAL A 229 -30.48 11.04 6.52
C VAL A 229 -30.81 10.77 8.00
N PRO A 230 -32.04 10.31 8.32
CA PRO A 230 -32.41 10.04 9.70
C PRO A 230 -31.42 9.04 10.30
N SER A 231 -30.88 9.31 11.48
CA SER A 231 -30.05 8.34 12.18
C SER A 231 -30.91 7.21 12.79
N GLU A 232 -30.37 6.00 12.79
CA GLU A 232 -30.94 4.87 13.51
C GLU A 232 -30.35 4.80 14.94
N ASP A 233 -30.71 5.77 15.79
CA ASP A 233 -30.07 5.95 17.11
C ASP A 233 -31.04 6.01 18.30
N THR A 234 -32.30 5.65 18.09
CA THR A 234 -33.34 5.62 19.13
C THR A 234 -33.89 4.23 19.32
N LEU A 235 -34.44 3.93 20.50
CA LEU A 235 -35.09 2.63 20.73
C LEU A 235 -36.26 2.36 19.76
N GLU A 236 -36.94 3.40 19.26
CA GLU A 236 -38.03 3.21 18.28
C GLU A 236 -37.48 2.77 16.92
N THR A 237 -36.41 3.43 16.46
CA THR A 237 -35.78 3.18 15.16
C THR A 237 -34.96 1.89 15.18
N CYS A 238 -34.28 1.59 16.29
CA CYS A 238 -33.51 0.35 16.49
C CYS A 238 -34.37 -0.89 16.85
N SER A 239 -35.70 -0.86 16.67
CA SER A 239 -36.57 -2.02 16.99
C SER A 239 -37.81 -2.16 16.10
N ASP A 240 -37.87 -1.44 14.98
CA ASP A 240 -39.04 -1.41 14.11
C ASP A 240 -38.91 -2.29 12.86
N GLY A 241 -37.74 -2.91 12.65
CA GLY A 241 -37.44 -3.81 11.55
C GLY A 241 -37.32 -3.08 10.22
N ILE A 242 -36.93 -1.81 10.24
CA ILE A 242 -36.72 -0.97 9.06
C ILE A 242 -35.35 -0.30 9.21
N ASP A 243 -34.49 -0.50 8.21
CA ASP A 243 -33.30 0.32 7.99
C ASP A 243 -33.70 1.81 7.83
N ASN A 244 -33.56 2.57 8.91
CA ASN A 244 -34.04 3.94 9.03
C ASN A 244 -33.04 4.97 8.49
N ASP A 245 -31.75 4.62 8.50
CA ASP A 245 -30.66 5.44 7.98
C ASP A 245 -30.15 4.99 6.60
N VAL A 246 -30.77 3.95 6.04
CA VAL A 246 -30.57 3.47 4.67
C VAL A 246 -29.12 3.03 4.43
N ASN A 247 -28.45 2.52 5.47
CA ASN A 247 -27.06 2.04 5.37
C ASN A 247 -26.95 0.53 5.06
N GLY A 248 -28.09 -0.14 4.89
CA GLY A 248 -28.17 -1.57 4.57
C GLY A 248 -28.27 -2.50 5.79
N TYR A 249 -28.17 -1.96 7.01
CA TYR A 249 -28.32 -2.68 8.26
C TYR A 249 -29.65 -2.30 8.94
N THR A 250 -30.21 -3.19 9.76
CA THR A 250 -31.52 -2.94 10.38
C THR A 250 -31.47 -3.25 11.87
N ASP A 251 -32.09 -2.39 12.67
CA ASP A 251 -32.20 -2.51 14.12
C ASP A 251 -30.83 -2.78 14.78
N CYS A 252 -30.73 -3.84 15.58
CA CYS A 252 -29.52 -4.18 16.33
C CYS A 252 -28.37 -4.72 15.50
N GLU A 253 -28.57 -4.96 14.19
CA GLU A 253 -27.49 -5.25 13.25
C GLU A 253 -26.75 -3.98 12.85
N ASP A 254 -27.41 -2.82 12.97
CA ASP A 254 -26.80 -1.53 12.72
C ASP A 254 -25.76 -1.21 13.81
N PHE A 255 -24.60 -0.71 13.41
CA PHE A 255 -23.56 -0.26 14.32
C PHE A 255 -24.05 0.87 15.25
N SER A 256 -24.86 1.78 14.73
CA SER A 256 -25.50 2.89 15.45
C SER A 256 -26.37 2.41 16.61
N CYS A 257 -27.03 1.25 16.45
CA CYS A 257 -27.84 0.62 17.47
C CYS A 257 -27.04 -0.30 18.40
N SER A 258 -26.22 -1.20 17.84
CA SER A 258 -25.42 -2.17 18.61
C SER A 258 -24.35 -1.51 19.49
N GLN A 259 -23.90 -0.31 19.13
CA GLN A 259 -22.94 0.49 19.90
C GLN A 259 -23.53 1.81 20.42
N ALA A 260 -24.86 1.88 20.52
CA ALA A 260 -25.55 3.06 21.03
C ALA A 260 -25.06 3.47 22.43
N GLU A 261 -24.95 4.77 22.69
CA GLU A 261 -24.69 5.28 24.04
C GLU A 261 -25.89 5.08 24.98
N ASP A 262 -27.09 4.87 24.42
CA ASP A 262 -28.31 4.66 25.20
C ASP A 262 -28.40 3.22 25.72
N ALA A 263 -28.39 3.10 27.05
CA ALA A 263 -28.47 1.81 27.73
C ALA A 263 -29.77 1.05 27.46
N GLU A 264 -30.89 1.72 27.11
CA GLU A 264 -32.14 1.05 26.78
C GLU A 264 -32.05 0.33 25.42
N ILE A 265 -31.30 0.88 24.46
CA ILE A 265 -31.04 0.25 23.15
C ILE A 265 -30.14 -0.97 23.34
N LEU A 266 -29.04 -0.81 24.08
CA LEU A 266 -28.14 -1.93 24.36
C LEU A 266 -28.83 -3.07 25.15
N GLU A 267 -29.70 -2.74 26.10
CA GLU A 267 -30.49 -3.74 26.83
C GLU A 267 -31.51 -4.44 25.92
N TYR A 268 -32.08 -3.72 24.95
CA TYR A 268 -32.95 -4.32 23.94
C TYR A 268 -32.20 -5.27 23.02
N CYS A 269 -31.08 -4.83 22.43
CA CYS A 269 -30.27 -5.67 21.53
C CYS A 269 -29.75 -6.92 22.24
N ALA A 270 -29.26 -6.78 23.48
CA ALA A 270 -28.84 -7.91 24.30
C ALA A 270 -30.00 -8.84 24.74
N SER A 271 -31.26 -8.43 24.54
CA SER A 271 -32.44 -9.23 24.86
C SER A 271 -32.98 -10.03 23.68
N LEU A 272 -32.50 -9.72 22.46
CA LEU A 272 -32.85 -10.48 21.27
C LEU A 272 -32.31 -11.91 21.39
N PRO A 273 -32.93 -12.88 20.70
CA PRO A 273 -32.36 -14.22 20.59
C PRO A 273 -30.93 -14.10 20.05
N SER A 274 -30.00 -14.87 20.59
CA SER A 274 -28.65 -14.98 20.07
C SER A 274 -28.43 -16.37 19.49
N GLU A 275 -27.67 -16.42 18.39
CA GLU A 275 -27.20 -17.67 17.80
C GLU A 275 -25.80 -18.02 18.36
N ASP A 276 -25.74 -18.37 19.65
CA ASP A 276 -24.47 -18.54 20.39
C ASP A 276 -24.32 -19.91 21.07
N THR A 277 -25.17 -20.88 20.69
CA THR A 277 -25.12 -22.25 21.21
C THR A 277 -24.91 -23.25 20.10
N LEU A 278 -24.30 -24.39 20.42
CA LEU A 278 -24.12 -25.47 19.43
C LEU A 278 -25.46 -25.94 18.82
N GLU A 279 -26.58 -25.90 19.57
CA GLU A 279 -27.89 -26.26 19.02
C GLU A 279 -28.37 -25.25 17.98
N THR A 280 -28.19 -23.95 18.25
CA THR A 280 -28.65 -22.87 17.37
C THR A 280 -27.71 -22.63 16.20
N CYS A 281 -26.41 -22.91 16.35
CA CYS A 281 -25.39 -22.81 15.31
C CYS A 281 -25.25 -24.07 14.44
N SER A 282 -26.18 -25.04 14.51
CA SER A 282 -26.11 -26.27 13.70
C SER A 282 -27.47 -26.81 13.24
N ASP A 283 -28.53 -25.99 13.34
CA ASP A 283 -29.90 -26.42 13.04
C ASP A 283 -30.40 -25.96 11.66
N GLY A 284 -29.61 -25.19 10.92
CA GLY A 284 -29.93 -24.67 9.59
C GLY A 284 -30.99 -23.59 9.63
N VAL A 285 -31.12 -22.88 10.75
CA VAL A 285 -32.08 -21.80 10.94
C VAL A 285 -31.39 -20.57 11.53
N ASP A 286 -31.52 -19.45 10.84
CA ASP A 286 -31.28 -18.10 11.35
C ASP A 286 -32.13 -17.85 12.62
N ASN A 287 -31.50 -18.03 13.79
CA ASN A 287 -32.15 -18.06 15.08
C ASN A 287 -32.23 -16.68 15.75
N ASP A 288 -31.33 -15.77 15.40
CA ASP A 288 -31.34 -14.37 15.85
C ASP A 288 -32.00 -13.40 14.85
N GLY A 289 -32.21 -13.85 13.61
CA GLY A 289 -32.95 -13.13 12.57
C GLY A 289 -32.08 -12.18 11.76
N ASN A 290 -30.75 -12.34 11.78
CA ASN A 290 -29.77 -11.45 11.15
C ASN A 290 -29.48 -11.80 9.66
N GLY A 291 -30.20 -12.77 9.11
CA GLY A 291 -30.07 -13.19 7.72
C GLY A 291 -28.94 -14.17 7.43
N TYR A 292 -28.08 -14.44 8.41
CA TYR A 292 -27.06 -15.49 8.36
C TYR A 292 -27.55 -16.74 9.12
N THR A 293 -26.91 -17.88 8.89
CA THR A 293 -27.37 -19.15 9.47
C THR A 293 -26.19 -20.01 9.83
N ASP A 294 -26.23 -20.61 11.02
CA ASP A 294 -25.20 -21.49 11.56
C ASP A 294 -23.80 -20.83 11.43
N CYS A 295 -22.82 -21.53 10.87
CA CYS A 295 -21.44 -21.03 10.80
C CYS A 295 -21.20 -19.93 9.76
N ALA A 296 -22.19 -19.62 8.92
CA ALA A 296 -22.13 -18.40 8.12
C ALA A 296 -22.40 -17.15 8.99
N ASP A 297 -22.98 -17.34 10.18
CA ASP A 297 -23.19 -16.28 11.16
C ASP A 297 -21.88 -15.94 11.89
N TYR A 298 -21.63 -14.64 12.08
CA TYR A 298 -20.48 -14.15 12.84
C TYR A 298 -20.52 -14.61 14.30
N SER A 299 -21.70 -14.65 14.92
CA SER A 299 -21.92 -15.11 16.30
C SER A 299 -21.48 -16.56 16.51
N CYS A 300 -21.66 -17.41 15.50
CA CYS A 300 -21.25 -18.81 15.53
C CYS A 300 -19.78 -19.00 15.13
N SER A 301 -19.36 -18.39 14.02
CA SER A 301 -17.98 -18.52 13.50
C SER A 301 -16.93 -17.93 14.45
N GLN A 302 -17.30 -16.93 15.26
CA GLN A 302 -16.44 -16.27 16.24
C GLN A 302 -16.84 -16.56 17.69
N ALA A 303 -17.59 -17.65 17.91
CA ALA A 303 -18.03 -18.04 19.24
C ALA A 303 -16.86 -18.30 20.20
N GLU A 304 -17.02 -17.94 21.48
CA GLU A 304 -16.04 -18.32 22.51
C GLU A 304 -16.10 -19.82 22.88
N ASP A 305 -17.20 -20.50 22.51
CA ASP A 305 -17.38 -21.93 22.79
C ASP A 305 -16.62 -22.80 21.77
N ALA A 306 -15.64 -23.54 22.28
CA ALA A 306 -14.82 -24.43 21.47
C ALA A 306 -15.61 -25.53 20.76
N GLU A 307 -16.77 -25.97 21.28
CA GLU A 307 -17.60 -26.97 20.60
C GLU A 307 -18.27 -26.39 19.34
N ILE A 308 -18.60 -25.09 19.33
CA ILE A 308 -19.15 -24.40 18.16
C ILE A 308 -18.06 -24.21 17.11
N LEU A 309 -16.88 -23.72 17.52
CA LEU A 309 -15.75 -23.55 16.60
C LEU A 309 -15.30 -24.87 15.98
N GLU A 310 -15.25 -25.97 16.75
CA GLU A 310 -14.92 -27.30 16.22
C GLU A 310 -15.99 -27.79 15.24
N TYR A 311 -17.26 -27.46 15.44
CA TYR A 311 -18.32 -27.77 14.49
C TYR A 311 -18.16 -26.95 13.19
N CYS A 312 -17.96 -25.65 13.29
CA CYS A 312 -17.79 -24.78 12.12
C CYS A 312 -16.57 -25.15 11.29
N ASP A 313 -15.42 -25.41 11.94
CA ASP A 313 -14.23 -25.94 11.26
C ASP A 313 -14.49 -27.29 10.58
N SER A 314 -15.37 -28.12 11.14
CA SER A 314 -15.70 -29.41 10.53
C SER A 314 -16.52 -29.30 9.24
N ILE A 315 -17.28 -28.21 9.06
CA ILE A 315 -18.08 -27.99 7.85
C ILE A 315 -17.35 -27.14 6.82
N LEU A 316 -16.48 -26.20 7.24
CA LEU A 316 -15.68 -25.34 6.38
C LEU A 316 -15.02 -26.08 5.20
N GLU A 317 -15.06 -25.45 4.03
CA GLU A 317 -14.42 -25.95 2.81
C GLU A 317 -12.92 -25.62 2.82
N ASN A 318 -12.15 -26.24 3.73
CA ASN A 318 -10.75 -25.89 3.98
C ASN A 318 -9.76 -27.06 3.88
N SER A 319 -10.13 -28.14 3.18
CA SER A 319 -9.29 -29.32 2.99
C SER A 319 -9.18 -29.68 1.51
N PRO A 320 -8.09 -30.33 1.06
CA PRO A 320 -7.91 -30.67 -0.34
C PRO A 320 -9.08 -31.46 -0.91
N GLU A 321 -9.63 -32.43 -0.16
CA GLU A 321 -10.75 -33.24 -0.64
C GLU A 321 -12.07 -32.49 -0.75
N LYS A 322 -12.25 -31.40 0.01
CA LYS A 322 -13.44 -30.56 -0.07
C LYS A 322 -13.33 -29.60 -1.25
N CYS A 323 -12.19 -28.92 -1.36
CA CYS A 323 -11.89 -27.91 -2.39
C CYS A 323 -11.73 -28.42 -3.84
N GLN A 324 -12.06 -29.68 -4.14
CA GLN A 324 -11.98 -30.26 -5.49
C GLN A 324 -13.11 -31.24 -5.82
N ASN A 325 -14.17 -31.27 -5.01
CA ASN A 325 -15.21 -32.27 -5.13
C ASN A 325 -16.46 -31.78 -5.88
N GLY A 326 -16.52 -30.50 -6.24
CA GLY A 326 -17.62 -29.89 -6.99
C GLY A 326 -18.88 -29.68 -6.15
N LEU A 327 -18.76 -29.60 -4.83
CA LEU A 327 -19.84 -29.35 -3.88
C LEU A 327 -19.51 -28.10 -3.07
N ASP A 328 -20.55 -27.40 -2.65
CA ASP A 328 -20.51 -26.34 -1.64
C ASP A 328 -20.65 -27.06 -0.29
N ASP A 329 -19.52 -27.40 0.33
CA ASP A 329 -19.50 -28.27 1.51
C ASP A 329 -19.88 -27.53 2.81
N ASP A 330 -19.67 -26.22 2.86
CA ASP A 330 -19.99 -25.37 4.02
C ASP A 330 -21.30 -24.59 3.87
N GLY A 331 -21.88 -24.55 2.66
CA GLY A 331 -23.19 -23.97 2.37
C GLY A 331 -23.18 -22.48 2.13
N ASN A 332 -22.02 -21.85 1.91
CA ASN A 332 -21.88 -20.41 1.73
C ASN A 332 -22.21 -19.94 0.29
N GLY A 333 -22.47 -20.87 -0.63
CA GLY A 333 -22.84 -20.61 -2.03
C GLY A 333 -21.67 -20.60 -3.02
N TYR A 334 -20.43 -20.76 -2.55
CA TYR A 334 -19.23 -20.93 -3.36
C TYR A 334 -18.83 -22.41 -3.40
N ILE A 335 -18.07 -22.81 -4.42
CA ILE A 335 -17.71 -24.21 -4.67
C ILE A 335 -16.23 -24.27 -5.03
N ASP A 336 -15.50 -25.18 -4.40
CA ASP A 336 -14.09 -25.49 -4.67
C ASP A 336 -13.25 -24.19 -4.66
N CYS A 337 -12.45 -23.96 -5.70
CA CYS A 337 -11.56 -22.80 -5.82
C CYS A 337 -12.26 -21.46 -6.01
N ALA A 338 -13.57 -21.44 -6.24
CA ALA A 338 -14.35 -20.21 -6.15
C ALA A 338 -14.63 -19.81 -4.70
N ASP A 339 -14.43 -20.74 -3.75
CA ASP A 339 -14.53 -20.47 -2.32
C ASP A 339 -13.26 -19.80 -1.78
N TYR A 340 -13.46 -18.78 -0.94
CA TYR A 340 -12.38 -18.08 -0.27
C TYR A 340 -11.62 -19.00 0.70
N SER A 341 -12.32 -19.89 1.41
CA SER A 341 -11.77 -20.88 2.34
C SER A 341 -10.78 -21.84 1.67
N CYS A 342 -10.96 -22.08 0.36
CA CYS A 342 -10.05 -22.87 -0.46
C CYS A 342 -8.92 -22.01 -1.03
N SER A 343 -9.24 -20.93 -1.74
CA SER A 343 -8.27 -20.10 -2.47
C SER A 343 -7.33 -19.30 -1.57
N GLN A 344 -7.72 -19.02 -0.32
CA GLN A 344 -6.93 -18.28 0.67
C GLN A 344 -6.63 -19.09 1.93
N SER A 345 -6.65 -20.42 1.82
CA SER A 345 -6.32 -21.28 2.96
C SER A 345 -4.89 -21.04 3.47
N ASP A 346 -4.75 -20.99 4.80
CA ASP A 346 -3.45 -21.01 5.48
C ASP A 346 -2.73 -22.35 5.29
N ASP A 347 -3.48 -23.42 5.02
CA ASP A 347 -2.91 -24.72 4.69
C ASP A 347 -2.47 -24.74 3.22
N ILE A 348 -1.15 -24.87 3.02
CA ILE A 348 -0.55 -24.86 1.69
C ILE A 348 -1.08 -26.01 0.83
N GLU A 349 -1.36 -27.19 1.42
CA GLU A 349 -1.84 -28.34 0.66
C GLU A 349 -3.27 -28.09 0.13
N THR A 350 -4.13 -27.46 0.93
CA THR A 350 -5.46 -27.00 0.49
C THR A 350 -5.34 -25.93 -0.60
N ARG A 351 -4.54 -24.89 -0.39
CA ARG A 351 -4.47 -23.78 -1.36
C ARG A 351 -3.81 -24.18 -2.69
N GLN A 352 -2.90 -25.15 -2.67
CA GLN A 352 -2.29 -25.72 -3.88
C GLN A 352 -3.31 -26.43 -4.79
N VAL A 353 -4.49 -26.79 -4.29
CA VAL A 353 -5.60 -27.29 -5.12
C VAL A 353 -6.15 -26.22 -6.03
N CYS A 354 -5.90 -24.93 -5.73
CA CYS A 354 -6.45 -23.80 -6.47
C CYS A 354 -5.39 -22.88 -7.07
N GLN A 355 -4.11 -23.18 -6.84
CA GLN A 355 -2.97 -22.36 -7.26
C GLN A 355 -1.81 -23.26 -7.67
N GLU A 356 -1.69 -23.56 -8.97
CA GLU A 356 -0.61 -24.39 -9.49
C GLU A 356 0.78 -23.84 -9.13
N SER A 357 0.97 -22.52 -9.22
CA SER A 357 2.26 -21.87 -9.01
C SER A 357 2.70 -21.77 -7.54
N LEU A 358 1.84 -22.17 -6.59
CA LEU A 358 2.12 -22.05 -5.18
C LEU A 358 3.20 -23.05 -4.72
N ALA A 359 4.39 -22.52 -4.42
CA ALA A 359 5.51 -23.27 -3.91
C ALA A 359 5.28 -23.81 -2.49
N ASP A 360 5.94 -24.92 -2.15
CA ASP A 360 6.02 -25.46 -0.79
C ASP A 360 7.49 -25.59 -0.34
N ALA A 361 7.71 -26.21 0.83
CA ALA A 361 9.05 -26.39 1.37
C ALA A 361 9.97 -27.30 0.52
N GLU A 362 9.42 -28.11 -0.38
CA GLU A 362 10.13 -29.14 -1.15
C GLU A 362 10.19 -28.83 -2.65
N THR A 363 9.29 -28.01 -3.17
CA THR A 363 9.12 -27.69 -4.59
C THR A 363 9.00 -26.18 -4.81
N SER A 364 9.77 -25.66 -5.77
CA SER A 364 9.69 -24.25 -6.16
C SER A 364 8.52 -24.01 -7.11
N ALA A 365 8.08 -22.75 -7.23
CA ALA A 365 7.07 -22.34 -8.21
C ALA A 365 7.47 -22.74 -9.64
N ASP A 366 8.76 -22.58 -9.98
CA ASP A 366 9.33 -23.03 -11.25
C ASP A 366 9.22 -24.55 -11.47
N ASP A 367 9.40 -25.37 -10.42
CA ASP A 367 9.30 -26.82 -10.54
C ASP A 367 7.86 -27.26 -10.81
N ARG A 368 6.88 -26.57 -10.22
CA ARG A 368 5.44 -26.86 -10.40
C ARG A 368 4.93 -26.39 -11.76
N CYS A 369 5.33 -25.20 -12.20
CA CYS A 369 4.97 -24.61 -13.48
C CYS A 369 5.82 -25.10 -14.67
N SER A 370 6.50 -26.26 -14.54
CA SER A 370 7.25 -26.87 -15.64
C SER A 370 7.29 -28.41 -15.60
N ASP A 371 6.42 -29.04 -14.81
CA ASP A 371 6.36 -30.50 -14.66
C ASP A 371 5.43 -31.19 -15.68
N GLY A 372 4.64 -30.41 -16.43
CA GLY A 372 3.71 -30.90 -17.43
C GLY A 372 2.42 -31.49 -16.86
N LEU A 373 2.08 -31.15 -15.62
CA LEU A 373 0.85 -31.53 -14.93
C LEU A 373 -0.03 -30.30 -14.72
N ASP A 374 -1.33 -30.55 -14.62
CA ASP A 374 -2.37 -29.60 -14.22
C ASP A 374 -2.55 -29.83 -12.71
N ASN A 375 -1.85 -29.04 -11.90
CA ASN A 375 -1.68 -29.34 -10.48
C ASN A 375 -2.84 -28.82 -9.61
N ASP A 376 -3.59 -27.82 -10.07
CA ASP A 376 -4.81 -27.30 -9.44
C ASP A 376 -6.11 -27.80 -10.12
N GLY A 377 -6.02 -28.45 -11.28
CA GLY A 377 -7.14 -29.13 -11.91
C GLY A 377 -8.06 -28.22 -12.70
N ASP A 378 -7.63 -26.99 -13.02
CA ASP A 378 -8.42 -26.01 -13.76
C ASP A 378 -8.42 -26.25 -15.30
N SER A 379 -7.68 -27.28 -15.74
CA SER A 379 -7.45 -27.72 -17.12
C SER A 379 -6.39 -26.94 -17.91
N PHE A 380 -5.69 -26.00 -17.27
CA PHE A 380 -4.48 -25.41 -17.79
C PHE A 380 -3.25 -26.12 -17.18
N VAL A 381 -2.09 -25.95 -17.81
CA VAL A 381 -0.88 -26.72 -17.47
C VAL A 381 0.34 -25.83 -17.62
N ASP A 382 1.20 -25.80 -16.62
CA ASP A 382 2.45 -25.05 -16.60
C ASP A 382 2.21 -23.59 -17.07
N CYS A 383 3.05 -23.06 -17.97
CA CYS A 383 2.94 -21.71 -18.51
C CYS A 383 1.71 -21.44 -19.40
N GLU A 384 0.87 -22.44 -19.69
CA GLU A 384 -0.46 -22.19 -20.28
C GLU A 384 -1.49 -21.80 -19.22
N ASP A 385 -1.15 -22.01 -17.94
CA ASP A 385 -1.90 -21.60 -16.76
C ASP A 385 -1.67 -20.11 -16.44
N TRP A 386 -2.75 -19.43 -16.05
CA TRP A 386 -2.69 -18.04 -15.62
C TRP A 386 -1.89 -17.90 -14.32
N ASP A 387 -2.07 -18.81 -13.37
CA ASP A 387 -1.39 -18.78 -12.07
C ASP A 387 0.12 -18.94 -12.22
N CYS A 388 0.58 -19.68 -13.24
CA CYS A 388 1.99 -19.81 -13.56
C CYS A 388 2.54 -18.66 -14.40
N SER A 389 1.77 -18.15 -15.36
CA SER A 389 2.25 -17.11 -16.27
C SER A 389 2.25 -15.70 -15.65
N TYR A 390 1.50 -15.47 -14.57
CA TYR A 390 1.39 -14.19 -13.89
C TYR A 390 1.98 -14.17 -12.47
N ASN A 391 2.53 -15.28 -11.98
CA ASN A 391 3.25 -15.29 -10.71
C ASN A 391 4.71 -14.82 -10.89
N PRO A 392 5.15 -13.74 -10.21
CA PRO A 392 6.52 -13.21 -10.34
C PRO A 392 7.61 -14.16 -9.84
N GLU A 393 7.28 -15.14 -9.02
CA GLU A 393 8.20 -16.19 -8.57
C GLU A 393 8.45 -17.26 -9.64
N VAL A 394 7.60 -17.31 -10.68
CA VAL A 394 7.75 -18.22 -11.82
C VAL A 394 8.60 -17.56 -12.90
N THR A 395 9.83 -18.00 -13.04
CA THR A 395 10.81 -17.51 -14.02
C THR A 395 10.95 -18.40 -15.25
N VAL A 396 10.44 -19.64 -15.18
CA VAL A 396 10.41 -20.59 -16.32
C VAL A 396 9.43 -20.18 -17.41
N CYS A 397 8.34 -19.51 -17.04
CA CYS A 397 7.38 -18.93 -17.95
C CYS A 397 7.93 -17.58 -18.41
N GLY A 398 8.42 -17.53 -19.64
CA GLY A 398 8.96 -16.28 -20.18
C GLY A 398 7.91 -15.16 -20.09
N VAL A 399 8.34 -13.93 -19.74
CA VAL A 399 7.45 -12.77 -19.52
C VAL A 399 6.29 -12.74 -20.52
N GLY A 400 5.09 -13.05 -20.02
CA GLY A 400 3.83 -12.97 -20.75
C GLY A 400 3.42 -11.53 -21.02
N ILE A 401 4.30 -10.74 -21.64
CA ILE A 401 3.89 -9.46 -22.22
C ILE A 401 3.04 -9.84 -23.42
N CYS A 402 1.74 -9.60 -23.34
CA CYS A 402 0.81 -9.67 -24.45
C CYS A 402 1.45 -9.09 -25.72
N GLU A 403 1.97 -9.95 -26.61
CA GLU A 403 2.40 -9.52 -27.93
C GLU A 403 1.14 -9.26 -28.75
N ASN A 404 0.79 -7.97 -28.85
CA ASN A 404 -0.29 -7.43 -29.70
C ASN A 404 -0.21 -7.89 -31.16
#